data_AF-A0A942C9R3-F1
#
_entry.id   AF-A0A942C9R3-F1
#
_cell.length_a   1.000
_cell.length_b   1.000
_cell.length_c   1.000
_cell.angle_alpha   90.00
_cell.angle_beta   90.00
_cell.angle_gamma   90.00
#
_symmetry.space_group_name_H-M   'P 1'
#
loop_
_entity.id
_entity.type
_entity.pdbx_description
1 polymer ?
#
loop_
_entity_poly.entity_id
_entity_poly.type
_entity_poly.pdbx_seq_one_letter_code
_entity_poly.pdbx_strand_id
1 'polypeptide(L)'
;MAKASRHNQNTITASEVAEFMFCAKAWQIKREGNEPDSPHLEPGSAFHRQHGRQLTFARKLQRMGWGFVGLALLLIVLLWWNWR
;
A
#
# COMPACT_ATOMS: atom_id res chain seq x y z
N MET A 1 -11.58 -14.36 16.02
CA MET A 1 -11.47 -13.26 17.00
C MET A 1 -10.85 -12.07 16.28
N ALA A 2 -11.66 -11.13 15.80
CA ALA A 2 -11.17 -9.93 15.14
C ALA A 2 -10.40 -9.10 16.17
N LYS A 3 -9.16 -8.72 15.82
CA LYS A 3 -8.27 -7.96 16.69
C LYS A 3 -8.81 -6.54 16.77
N ALA A 4 -9.50 -6.20 17.86
CA ALA A 4 -9.88 -4.82 18.14
C ALA A 4 -8.61 -3.95 18.08
N SER A 5 -8.51 -3.15 17.02
CA SER A 5 -7.42 -2.19 16.88
C SER A 5 -7.61 -1.17 17.99
N ARG A 6 -6.65 -1.08 18.93
CA ARG A 6 -6.63 0.04 19.86
C ARG A 6 -6.45 1.31 19.03
N HIS A 7 -7.54 2.03 18.75
CA HIS A 7 -7.48 3.33 18.10
C HIS A 7 -6.63 4.25 18.99
N ASN A 8 -5.45 4.61 18.48
CA ASN A 8 -4.65 5.65 19.10
C ASN A 8 -5.41 6.96 18.96
N GLN A 9 -5.91 7.50 20.07
CA GLN A 9 -6.78 8.70 20.08
C GLN A 9 -6.10 9.93 19.46
N ASN A 10 -4.77 9.91 19.29
CA ASN A 10 -3.99 11.00 18.70
C ASN A 10 -3.70 10.84 17.21
N THR A 11 -4.13 9.77 16.54
CA THR A 11 -3.82 9.54 15.12
C THR A 11 -5.10 9.19 14.35
N ILE A 12 -5.46 10.03 13.39
CA ILE A 12 -6.58 9.81 12.48
C ILE A 12 -6.06 9.17 11.19
N THR A 13 -6.57 8.00 10.85
CA THR A 13 -6.23 7.28 9.61
C THR A 13 -7.02 7.79 8.41
N ALA A 14 -6.54 7.54 7.19
CA ALA A 14 -7.29 7.86 5.96
C ALA A 14 -8.67 7.17 5.92
N SER A 15 -8.76 5.94 6.46
CA SER A 15 -10.02 5.21 6.57
C SER A 15 -11.00 5.89 7.53
N GLU A 16 -10.52 6.46 8.64
CA GLU A 16 -11.37 7.25 9.54
C GLU A 16 -11.86 8.55 8.91
N VAL A 17 -11.03 9.21 8.10
CA VAL A 17 -11.47 10.40 7.34
C VAL A 17 -12.58 10.02 6.37
N ALA A 18 -12.42 8.93 5.63
CA ALA A 18 -13.44 8.43 4.72
C ALA A 18 -14.73 8.03 5.47
N GLU A 19 -14.60 7.38 6.63
CA GLU A 19 -15.72 7.01 7.49
C GLU A 19 -16.47 8.24 8.02
N PHE A 20 -15.76 9.28 8.47
CA PHE A 20 -16.37 10.54 8.91
C PHE A 20 -17.11 11.26 7.78
N MET A 21 -16.51 11.30 6.58
CA MET A 21 -17.14 11.87 5.38
C MET A 21 -18.37 11.09 4.92
N PHE A 22 -18.39 9.77 5.12
CA PHE A 22 -19.55 8.94 4.86
C PHE A 22 -20.64 9.12 5.93
N CYS A 23 -20.27 9.00 7.21
CA CYS A 23 -21.16 9.20 8.35
C CYS A 23 -20.38 9.58 9.62
N ALA A 24 -20.44 10.86 9.97
CA ALA A 24 -19.81 11.39 11.18
C ALA A 24 -20.27 10.69 12.47
N LYS A 25 -21.54 10.27 12.55
CA LYS A 25 -22.08 9.58 13.73
C LYS A 25 -21.52 8.15 13.87
N ALA A 26 -21.39 7.42 12.77
CA ALA A 26 -20.78 6.08 12.78
C ALA A 26 -19.31 6.16 13.23
N TRP A 27 -18.56 7.13 12.68
CA TRP A 27 -17.18 7.42 13.11
C TRP A 27 -17.09 7.71 14.62
N GLN A 28 -17.98 8.54 15.16
CA GLN A 28 -18.02 8.85 16.59
C GLN A 28 -18.27 7.58 17.44
N ILE A 29 -19.31 6.81 17.09
CA ILE A 29 -19.69 5.57 17.78
C ILE A 29 -18.53 4.56 17.79
N LYS A 30 -17.81 4.45 16.67
CA LYS A 30 -16.63 3.60 16.56
C LYS A 30 -15.48 4.06 17.46
N ARG A 31 -15.23 5.37 17.56
CA ARG A 31 -14.22 5.92 18.48
C ARG A 31 -14.58 5.77 19.96
N GLU A 32 -15.87 5.65 20.26
CA GLU A 32 -16.38 5.28 21.60
C GLU A 32 -16.17 3.78 21.92
N GLY A 33 -15.65 2.99 20.98
CA GLY A 33 -15.28 1.58 21.17
C GLY A 33 -16.27 0.56 20.60
N ASN A 34 -17.26 1.03 19.83
CA ASN A 34 -18.26 0.15 19.21
C ASN A 34 -17.81 -0.25 17.80
N GLU A 35 -17.29 -1.45 17.66
CA GLU A 35 -16.81 -1.93 16.37
C GLU A 35 -17.99 -2.30 15.44
N PRO A 36 -18.01 -1.82 14.19
CA PRO A 36 -19.07 -2.16 13.24
C PRO A 36 -18.94 -3.61 12.75
N ASP A 37 -20.02 -4.37 12.83
CA ASP A 37 -20.10 -5.67 12.16
C ASP A 37 -20.28 -5.46 10.65
N SER A 38 -19.24 -5.79 9.87
CA SER A 38 -19.19 -5.51 8.43
C SER A 38 -18.60 -6.71 7.69
N PRO A 39 -19.46 -7.63 7.19
CA PRO A 39 -19.02 -8.88 6.57
C PRO A 39 -18.18 -8.68 5.30
N HIS A 40 -18.22 -7.49 4.71
CA HIS A 40 -17.43 -7.13 3.52
C HIS A 40 -15.99 -6.68 3.84
N LEU A 41 -15.63 -6.46 5.11
CA LEU A 41 -14.27 -6.03 5.48
C LEU A 41 -13.19 -7.07 5.15
N GLU A 42 -13.44 -8.35 5.47
CA GLU A 42 -12.47 -9.41 5.20
C GLU A 42 -12.23 -9.61 3.69
N PRO A 43 -13.28 -9.75 2.85
CA PRO A 43 -13.12 -9.80 1.40
C PRO A 43 -12.37 -8.58 0.83
N GLY A 44 -12.72 -7.37 1.27
CA GLY A 44 -12.04 -6.14 0.83
C GLY A 44 -10.56 -6.11 1.25
N SER A 45 -10.27 -6.51 2.48
CA SER A 45 -8.90 -6.60 2.99
C SER A 45 -8.09 -7.66 2.25
N ALA A 46 -8.69 -8.80 1.92
CA ALA A 46 -8.05 -9.84 1.13
C ALA A 46 -7.68 -9.34 -0.27
N PHE A 47 -8.59 -8.62 -0.93
CA PHE A 47 -8.34 -7.99 -2.22
C PHE A 47 -7.17 -6.99 -2.16
N HIS A 48 -7.16 -6.09 -1.16
CA HIS A 48 -6.05 -5.14 -0.97
C HIS A 48 -4.71 -5.84 -0.73
N ARG A 49 -4.68 -6.92 0.06
CA ARG A 49 -3.47 -7.73 0.27
C ARG A 49 -2.99 -8.35 -1.03
N GLN A 50 -3.89 -8.93 -1.83
CA GLN A 50 -3.54 -9.53 -3.12
C GLN A 50 -2.98 -8.49 -4.09
N HIS A 51 -3.64 -7.35 -4.23
CA HIS A 51 -3.18 -6.26 -5.09
C HIS A 51 -1.81 -5.73 -4.63
N GLY A 52 -1.60 -5.59 -3.31
CA GLY A 52 -0.32 -5.22 -2.74
C GLY A 52 0.82 -6.17 -3.14
N ARG A 53 0.57 -7.49 -3.17
CA ARG A 53 1.56 -8.49 -3.63
C ARG A 53 1.88 -8.37 -5.11
N GLN A 54 0.90 -8.03 -5.95
CA GLN A 54 1.14 -7.81 -7.38
C GLN A 54 1.99 -6.56 -7.60
N LEU A 55 1.72 -5.48 -6.86
CA LEU A 55 2.47 -4.24 -6.96
C LEU A 55 3.92 -4.40 -6.49
N THR A 56 4.17 -5.17 -5.42
CA THR A 56 5.55 -5.43 -4.97
C THR A 56 6.33 -6.24 -6.00
N PHE A 57 5.70 -7.22 -6.65
CA PHE A 57 6.31 -7.97 -7.74
C PHE A 57 6.62 -7.06 -8.94
N ALA A 58 5.66 -6.25 -9.38
CA ALA A 58 5.84 -5.31 -10.49
C ALA A 58 6.99 -4.33 -10.21
N ARG A 59 7.06 -3.77 -9.00
CA ARG A 59 8.16 -2.87 -8.57
C ARG A 59 9.52 -3.57 -8.58
N LYS A 60 9.58 -4.85 -8.18
CA LYS A 60 10.83 -5.63 -8.25
C LYS A 60 11.29 -5.78 -9.68
N LEU A 61 10.39 -6.15 -10.59
CA LEU A 61 10.70 -6.28 -12.01
C LEU A 61 11.14 -4.95 -12.63
N GLN A 62 10.46 -3.86 -12.28
CA GLN A 62 10.82 -2.52 -12.74
C GLN A 62 12.23 -2.11 -12.29
N ARG A 63 12.60 -2.37 -11.03
CA ARG A 63 13.97 -2.10 -10.54
C ARG A 63 15.02 -2.92 -11.26
N MET A 64 14.73 -4.20 -11.54
CA MET A 64 15.63 -5.05 -12.34
C MET A 64 15.80 -4.50 -13.76
N GLY A 65 14.71 -4.06 -14.39
CA GLY A 65 14.74 -3.42 -15.70
C GLY A 65 15.63 -2.19 -15.72
N TRP A 66 15.49 -1.29 -14.74
CA TRP A 66 16.39 -0.14 -14.60
C TRP A 66 17.86 -0.54 -14.38
N GLY A 67 18.11 -1.62 -13.65
CA GLY A 67 19.44 -2.20 -13.50
C GLY A 67 20.05 -2.64 -14.84
N PHE A 68 19.27 -3.33 -15.68
CA PHE A 68 19.72 -3.74 -17.01
C PHE A 68 19.95 -2.56 -17.95
N VAL A 69 19.09 -1.53 -17.91
CA VAL A 69 19.29 -0.29 -18.66
C VAL A 69 20.60 0.38 -18.24
N GLY A 70 20.85 0.51 -16.93
CA GLY A 70 22.10 1.06 -16.41
C GLY A 70 23.33 0.26 -16.85
N LEU A 71 23.26 -1.06 -16.79
CA LEU A 71 24.34 -1.94 -17.26
C LEU A 71 24.61 -1.77 -18.76
N ALA A 72 23.57 -1.72 -19.58
CA ALA A 72 23.70 -1.51 -21.03
C ALA A 72 24.37 -0.17 -21.33
N LEU A 73 23.98 0.91 -20.66
CA LEU A 73 24.60 2.23 -20.81
C LEU A 73 26.09 2.21 -20.41
N LEU A 74 26.45 1.54 -19.31
CA LEU A 74 27.84 1.39 -18.89
C LEU A 74 28.68 0.65 -19.94
N LEU A 75 28.17 -0.45 -20.49
CA LEU A 75 28.85 -1.20 -21.53
C LEU A 75 29.06 -0.36 -22.79
N ILE A 76 28.05 0.42 -23.21
CA ILE A 76 28.14 1.33 -24.35
C ILE A 76 29.26 2.36 -24.12
N VAL A 77 29.31 2.97 -22.93
CA VAL A 77 30.36 3.94 -22.58
C VAL A 77 31.75 3.31 -22.59
N LEU A 78 31.91 2.10 -22.04
CA LEU A 78 33.18 1.39 -22.01
C LEU A 78 33.66 1.00 -23.41
N LEU A 79 32.76 0.50 -24.25
CA LEU A 79 33.08 0.16 -25.64
C LEU A 79 33.45 1.40 -26.44
N TRP A 80 32.73 2.51 -26.23
CA TRP A 80 33.05 3.77 -26.89
C TRP A 80 34.41 4.32 -26.45
N TRP A 81 34.73 4.25 -25.16
CA TRP A 81 36.03 4.62 -24.63
C TRP A 81 37.15 3.76 -25.21
N ASN A 82 36.94 2.45 -25.33
CA ASN A 82 37.93 1.52 -25.87
C ASN A 82 38.16 1.67 -27.38
N TRP A 83 37.18 2.17 -28.13
CA TRP A 83 37.29 2.39 -29.58
C TRP A 83 37.94 3.74 -29.93
N ARG A 84 38.01 4.66 -28.97
CA ARG A 84 38.57 6.00 -29.17
C ARG A 84 40.06 6.06 -28.81
#